data_AF-A0A345D8R0-F1
#
_entry.id   AF-A0A345D8R0-F1
#
_cell.length_a   1.000
_cell.length_b   1.000
_cell.length_c   1.000
_cell.angle_alpha   90.00
_cell.angle_beta   90.00
_cell.angle_gamma   90.00
#
_symmetry.space_group_name_H-M   'P 1'
#
loop_
_entity.id
_entity.type
_entity.pdbx_description
1 polymer ?
#
loop_
_entity_poly.entity_id
_entity_poly.type
_entity_poly.pdbx_seq_one_letter_code
_entity_poly.pdbx_strand_id
1 'polypeptide(L)'
;MTKVISFFERMDEDVLRNHQHYCRLMGYTHEWVESAFLSHEKLRTAYKYNVLLDQLKSSQDNELVLMLDAHGAIMHPLPLEQLMAGMDSLIISGPTEVNKPEIVYNNMVIVRNTDAVRQTLFEMLMALHGRLAGQDEYGAEEELLLKKLNVMASNTIFGDVHLNLSWRITTWAQSKIFVVFLGSPASFDDNGHITRNALHQLIHDANLERLLVKQINGHFIEGKPLLETPNYPAISEDAVSHFNPNSKIALVTLYTHHINTYARVSEHNVKRYCDRHGYAYHVYRGIPSELDPALNGTWVKSWLLKKHISDHEWIIWVDADVMFRNQSITLESILEGRDLLFAKDLCAWPINAGIMGFRNTPENIELVARIWQRMLEVNDKSTVYSDQGDQHHTIKELYESNLINEKNITNGLTINTSPPMSGPDTLLTHYVGWGEPYRSIYMAHHDVESQRRG
;
A
#
# COMPACT_ATOMS: atom_id res chain seq x y z
N MET A 1 31.00 23.55 1.74
CA MET A 1 29.57 23.63 2.11
C MET A 1 28.96 22.27 1.94
N THR A 2 28.25 21.77 2.95
CA THR A 2 27.56 20.47 2.89
C THR A 2 26.48 20.48 1.80
N LYS A 3 26.46 19.43 0.98
CA LYS A 3 25.56 19.31 -0.17
C LYS A 3 24.64 18.10 -0.02
N VAL A 4 23.40 18.26 -0.45
CA VAL A 4 22.40 17.19 -0.53
C VAL A 4 21.99 17.00 -1.98
N ILE A 5 22.04 15.76 -2.46
CA ILE A 5 21.59 15.36 -3.80
C ILE A 5 20.37 14.45 -3.66
N SER A 6 19.29 14.80 -4.34
CA SER A 6 18.15 13.90 -4.52
C SER A 6 18.23 13.19 -5.86
N PHE A 7 18.34 11.86 -5.85
CA PHE A 7 18.41 11.03 -7.04
C PHE A 7 17.07 10.35 -7.29
N PHE A 8 16.40 10.71 -8.38
CA PHE A 8 15.07 10.21 -8.70
C PHE A 8 15.11 9.29 -9.93
N GLU A 9 14.32 8.21 -9.91
CA GLU A 9 13.95 7.55 -11.18
C GLU A 9 13.07 8.49 -11.99
N ARG A 10 11.97 8.95 -11.40
CA ARG A 10 11.14 10.07 -11.88
C ARG A 10 10.97 11.04 -10.72
N MET A 11 11.12 12.34 -10.96
CA MET A 11 10.99 13.33 -9.92
C MET A 11 9.59 13.27 -9.26
N ASP A 12 9.59 13.18 -7.93
CA ASP A 12 8.39 13.27 -7.10
C ASP A 12 8.41 14.59 -6.34
N GLU A 13 7.39 15.42 -6.55
CA GLU A 13 7.32 16.78 -6.01
C GLU A 13 7.26 16.80 -4.48
N ASP A 14 6.58 15.84 -3.86
CA ASP A 14 6.43 15.78 -2.40
C ASP A 14 7.75 15.35 -1.76
N VAL A 15 8.47 14.39 -2.35
CA VAL A 15 9.80 13.99 -1.89
C VAL A 15 10.82 15.12 -2.09
N LEU A 16 10.78 15.79 -3.24
CA LEU A 16 11.66 16.93 -3.50
C LEU A 16 11.41 18.08 -2.50
N ARG A 17 10.14 18.40 -2.22
CA ARG A 17 9.75 19.40 -1.22
C ARG A 17 10.29 19.04 0.17
N ASN A 18 10.25 17.76 0.54
CA ASN A 18 10.79 17.24 1.79
C ASN A 18 12.30 17.53 1.90
N HIS A 19 13.07 17.09 0.90
CA HIS A 19 14.53 17.25 0.88
C HIS A 19 14.96 18.72 0.86
N GLN A 20 14.30 19.55 0.05
CA GLN A 20 14.56 20.98 0.02
C GLN A 20 14.27 21.67 1.34
N HIS A 21 13.22 21.24 2.05
CA HIS A 21 12.91 21.79 3.38
C HIS A 21 14.03 21.49 4.38
N TYR A 22 14.51 20.25 4.42
CA TYR A 22 15.67 19.88 5.23
C TYR A 22 16.90 20.73 4.92
N CYS A 23 17.23 20.91 3.63
CA CYS A 23 18.38 21.69 3.23
C CYS A 23 18.26 23.17 3.63
N ARG A 24 17.06 23.76 3.49
CA ARG A 24 16.81 25.14 3.96
C ARG A 24 16.98 25.29 5.47
N LEU A 25 16.52 24.31 6.25
CA LEU A 25 16.67 24.33 7.71
C LEU A 25 18.14 24.27 8.14
N MET A 26 18.95 23.48 7.44
CA MET A 26 20.37 23.27 7.79
C MET A 26 21.33 24.24 7.08
N GLY A 27 20.85 25.03 6.12
CA GLY A 27 21.70 25.88 5.30
C GLY A 27 22.57 25.10 4.32
N TYR A 28 22.10 23.96 3.83
CA TYR A 28 22.81 23.13 2.84
C TYR A 28 22.43 23.50 1.41
N THR A 29 23.35 23.26 0.47
CA THR A 29 23.04 23.31 -0.96
C THR A 29 22.28 22.06 -1.36
N HIS A 30 21.23 22.24 -2.16
CA HIS A 30 20.39 21.15 -2.66
C HIS A 30 20.43 21.10 -4.18
N GLU A 31 20.61 19.90 -4.72
CA GLU A 31 20.44 19.60 -6.13
C GLU A 31 19.64 18.30 -6.29
N TRP A 32 19.02 18.12 -7.46
CA TRP A 32 18.35 16.88 -7.79
C TRP A 32 18.70 16.44 -9.21
N VAL A 33 18.66 15.13 -9.43
CA VAL A 33 18.93 14.49 -10.72
C VAL A 33 17.83 13.46 -10.97
N GLU A 34 17.35 13.40 -12.21
CA GLU A 34 16.39 12.38 -12.65
C GLU A 34 17.07 11.39 -13.60
N SER A 35 16.63 10.13 -13.57
CA SER A 35 17.21 9.04 -14.36
C SER A 35 16.19 8.30 -15.24
N ALA A 36 14.98 8.86 -15.44
CA ALA A 36 13.90 8.27 -16.23
C ALA A 36 14.28 7.99 -17.69
N PHE A 37 15.29 8.70 -18.21
CA PHE A 37 15.82 8.51 -19.56
C PHE A 37 16.60 7.19 -19.72
N LEU A 38 16.95 6.52 -18.62
CA LEU A 38 17.59 5.21 -18.60
C LEU A 38 16.54 4.14 -18.33
N SER A 39 16.30 3.25 -19.30
CA SER A 39 15.30 2.19 -19.15
C SER A 39 15.73 1.06 -18.21
N HIS A 40 17.04 0.75 -18.18
CA HIS A 40 17.59 -0.36 -17.41
C HIS A 40 17.95 0.06 -15.99
N GLU A 41 17.39 -0.61 -14.99
CA GLU A 41 17.60 -0.24 -13.58
C GLU A 41 19.06 -0.30 -13.14
N LYS A 42 19.81 -1.35 -13.51
CA LYS A 42 21.24 -1.43 -13.14
C LYS A 42 22.07 -0.29 -13.75
N LEU A 43 21.63 0.25 -14.89
CA LEU A 43 22.25 1.42 -15.51
C LEU A 43 21.89 2.69 -14.74
N ARG A 44 20.66 2.79 -14.20
CA ARG A 44 20.29 3.86 -13.25
C ARG A 44 21.13 3.80 -11.98
N THR A 45 21.35 2.62 -11.41
CA THR A 45 22.24 2.44 -10.26
C THR A 45 23.67 2.89 -10.58
N ALA A 46 24.25 2.44 -11.70
CA ALA A 46 25.59 2.90 -12.12
C ALA A 46 25.62 4.43 -12.33
N TYR A 47 24.58 5.01 -12.91
CA TYR A 47 24.45 6.46 -13.09
C TYR A 47 24.39 7.22 -11.75
N LYS A 48 23.66 6.72 -10.75
CA LYS A 48 23.62 7.26 -9.37
C LYS A 48 25.03 7.43 -8.79
N TYR A 49 25.87 6.40 -8.89
CA TYR A 49 27.23 6.46 -8.36
C TYR A 49 28.20 7.29 -9.21
N ASN A 50 27.97 7.41 -10.53
CA ASN A 50 28.68 8.41 -11.34
C ASN A 50 28.39 9.84 -10.84
N VAL A 51 27.11 10.16 -10.62
CA VAL A 51 26.68 11.47 -10.11
C VAL A 51 27.32 11.75 -8.74
N LEU A 52 27.30 10.78 -7.82
CA LEU A 52 27.91 10.94 -6.50
C LEU A 52 29.42 11.17 -6.60
N LEU A 53 30.12 10.36 -7.41
CA LEU A 53 31.57 10.45 -7.54
C LEU A 53 32.00 11.76 -8.22
N ASP A 54 31.28 12.20 -9.24
CA ASP A 54 31.55 13.47 -9.92
C ASP A 54 31.25 14.66 -9.01
N GLN A 55 30.22 14.57 -8.16
CA GLN A 55 30.01 15.56 -7.12
C GLN A 55 31.22 15.66 -6.19
N LEU A 56 31.71 14.54 -5.66
CA LEU A 56 32.85 14.53 -4.75
C LEU A 56 34.12 15.10 -5.39
N LYS A 57 34.38 14.80 -6.68
CA LYS A 57 35.51 15.39 -7.43
C LYS A 57 35.40 16.91 -7.59
N SER A 58 34.19 17.44 -7.69
CA SER A 58 33.93 18.88 -7.81
C SER A 58 33.89 19.62 -6.46
N SER A 59 33.76 18.87 -5.36
CA SER A 59 33.68 19.38 -3.99
C SER A 59 35.06 19.61 -3.39
N GLN A 60 35.14 20.47 -2.38
CA GLN A 60 36.37 20.65 -1.59
C GLN A 60 36.63 19.42 -0.73
N ASP A 61 37.89 19.17 -0.38
CA ASP A 61 38.25 18.07 0.52
C ASP A 61 37.53 18.22 1.88
N ASN A 62 37.13 17.08 2.43
CA ASN A 62 36.36 16.95 3.67
C ASN A 62 34.91 17.47 3.66
N GLU A 63 34.41 17.97 2.53
CA GLU A 63 32.98 18.32 2.40
C GLU A 63 32.08 17.08 2.52
N LEU A 64 30.90 17.27 3.10
CA LEU A 64 29.89 16.22 3.23
C LEU A 64 28.92 16.26 2.05
N VAL A 65 28.62 15.07 1.53
CA VAL A 65 27.56 14.86 0.55
C VAL A 65 26.58 13.83 1.12
N LEU A 66 25.31 14.23 1.22
CA LEU A 66 24.20 13.31 1.47
C LEU A 66 23.47 13.05 0.15
N MET A 67 23.34 11.79 -0.24
CA MET A 67 22.51 11.36 -1.34
C MET A 67 21.26 10.67 -0.80
N LEU A 68 20.09 11.17 -1.21
CA LEU A 68 18.76 10.62 -0.93
C LEU A 68 18.12 10.17 -2.24
N ASP A 69 17.30 9.13 -2.22
CA ASP A 69 16.49 8.74 -3.37
C ASP A 69 14.98 8.99 -3.15
N ALA A 70 14.15 8.54 -4.10
CA ALA A 70 12.70 8.68 -4.04
C ALA A 70 12.04 7.97 -2.83
N HIS A 71 12.74 7.02 -2.22
CA HIS A 71 12.27 6.17 -1.14
C HIS A 71 12.75 6.63 0.24
N GLY A 72 13.48 7.74 0.33
CA GLY A 72 13.87 8.37 1.58
C GLY A 72 13.06 9.62 1.84
N ALA A 73 12.49 9.76 3.05
CA ALA A 73 11.86 10.99 3.49
C ALA A 73 12.42 11.43 4.85
N ILE A 74 12.83 12.69 4.96
CA ILE A 74 13.29 13.30 6.21
C ILE A 74 12.09 13.55 7.11
N MET A 75 12.16 13.08 8.36
CA MET A 75 11.10 13.27 9.36
C MET A 75 11.59 14.08 10.58
N HIS A 76 12.77 13.77 11.11
CA HIS A 76 13.41 14.54 12.19
C HIS A 76 14.82 14.98 11.79
N PRO A 77 15.02 16.26 11.43
CA PRO A 77 16.24 16.69 10.77
C PRO A 77 17.44 16.65 11.73
N LEU A 78 18.57 16.08 11.28
CA LEU A 78 19.83 16.07 12.01
C LEU A 78 20.91 16.88 11.25
N PRO A 79 21.79 17.63 11.94
CA PRO A 79 22.93 18.28 11.31
C PRO A 79 24.00 17.24 10.95
N LEU A 80 24.34 17.15 9.66
CA LEU A 80 25.27 16.16 9.12
C LEU A 80 26.68 16.29 9.69
N GLU A 81 27.12 17.51 10.02
CA GLU A 81 28.45 17.76 10.58
C GLU A 81 28.62 17.08 11.94
N GLN A 82 27.55 17.07 12.76
CA GLN A 82 27.57 16.42 14.07
C GLN A 82 27.38 14.91 13.94
N LEU A 83 26.46 14.49 13.08
CA LEU A 83 26.21 13.08 12.81
C LEU A 83 27.46 12.37 12.29
N MET A 84 28.19 13.01 11.38
CA MET A 84 29.38 12.44 10.72
C MET A 84 30.69 12.73 11.46
N ALA A 85 30.63 13.19 12.72
CA ALA A 85 31.83 13.42 13.51
C ALA A 85 32.64 12.13 13.68
N GLY A 86 33.87 12.11 13.17
CA GLY A 86 34.75 10.92 13.19
C GLY A 86 34.39 9.83 12.18
N MET A 87 33.48 10.08 11.24
CA MET A 87 33.12 9.15 10.17
C MET A 87 33.31 9.77 8.78
N ASP A 88 33.71 8.94 7.83
CA ASP A 88 33.85 9.30 6.42
C ASP A 88 32.71 8.77 5.55
N SER A 89 31.94 7.80 6.05
CA SER A 89 30.74 7.29 5.40
C SER A 89 29.74 6.79 6.43
N LEU A 90 28.46 6.75 6.06
CA LEU A 90 27.40 6.20 6.88
C LEU A 90 26.32 5.59 5.98
N ILE A 91 26.10 4.29 6.18
CA ILE A 91 25.00 3.48 5.65
C ILE A 91 24.29 2.83 6.83
N ILE A 92 22.97 2.62 6.74
CA ILE A 92 22.20 1.92 7.77
C ILE A 92 21.71 0.59 7.23
N SER A 93 21.87 -0.47 8.00
CA SER A 93 21.27 -1.77 7.67
C SER A 93 19.78 -1.82 7.95
N GLY A 94 19.08 -2.68 7.23
CA GLY A 94 17.66 -2.99 7.42
C GLY A 94 17.46 -4.23 8.30
N PRO A 95 16.21 -4.47 8.76
CA PRO A 95 15.89 -5.68 9.51
C PRO A 95 16.18 -6.90 8.63
N THR A 96 17.08 -7.75 9.08
CA THR A 96 17.56 -8.91 8.33
C THR A 96 16.83 -10.16 8.79
N GLU A 97 16.37 -10.97 7.85
CA GLU A 97 15.78 -12.28 8.15
C GLU A 97 16.81 -13.24 8.76
N VAL A 98 16.35 -14.11 9.66
CA VAL A 98 17.23 -15.11 10.29
C VAL A 98 17.87 -15.98 9.21
N ASN A 99 19.19 -16.16 9.29
CA ASN A 99 20.00 -16.91 8.33
C ASN A 99 20.06 -16.33 6.89
N LYS A 100 19.66 -15.07 6.68
CA LYS A 100 19.85 -14.38 5.41
C LYS A 100 20.97 -13.32 5.52
N PRO A 101 21.62 -12.94 4.41
CA PRO A 101 22.60 -11.85 4.41
C PRO A 101 21.99 -10.54 4.92
N GLU A 102 22.83 -9.70 5.56
CA GLU A 102 22.40 -8.37 6.03
C GLU A 102 21.86 -7.52 4.87
N ILE A 103 20.68 -6.94 5.04
CA ILE A 103 20.11 -5.97 4.09
C ILE A 103 20.65 -4.59 4.44
N VAL A 104 21.03 -3.79 3.46
CA VAL A 104 21.32 -2.36 3.67
C VAL A 104 20.29 -1.50 2.99
N TYR A 105 19.92 -0.38 3.62
CA TYR A 105 19.07 0.62 2.98
C TYR A 105 19.89 1.45 2.00
N ASN A 106 19.35 1.68 0.81
CA ASN A 106 19.98 2.44 -0.27
C ASN A 106 19.36 3.84 -0.48
N ASN A 107 18.34 4.18 0.32
CA ASN A 107 17.64 5.47 0.27
C ASN A 107 18.43 6.64 0.87
N MET A 108 19.49 6.34 1.61
CA MET A 108 20.35 7.33 2.26
C MET A 108 21.80 6.86 2.20
N VAL A 109 22.66 7.66 1.56
CA VAL A 109 24.11 7.49 1.55
C VAL A 109 24.75 8.79 2.00
N ILE A 110 25.48 8.78 3.13
CA ILE A 110 26.22 9.96 3.60
C ILE A 110 27.70 9.68 3.46
N VAL A 111 28.42 10.58 2.82
CA VAL A 111 29.86 10.44 2.57
C VAL A 111 30.60 11.75 2.77
N ARG A 112 31.84 11.65 3.23
CA ARG A 112 32.82 12.73 3.30
C ARG A 112 33.75 12.64 2.11
N ASN A 113 34.08 13.79 1.53
CA ASN A 113 35.00 13.85 0.40
C ASN A 113 36.45 13.58 0.83
N THR A 114 36.85 12.31 0.80
CA THR A 114 38.23 11.84 1.05
C THR A 114 38.69 10.94 -0.09
N ASP A 115 40.01 10.79 -0.27
CA ASP A 115 40.57 9.89 -1.28
C ASP A 115 40.07 8.45 -1.12
N ALA A 116 40.00 7.96 0.13
CA ALA A 116 39.54 6.62 0.45
C ALA A 116 38.09 6.41 0.01
N VAL A 117 37.20 7.34 0.33
CA VAL A 117 35.78 7.27 -0.07
C VAL A 117 35.63 7.33 -1.60
N ARG A 118 36.35 8.24 -2.26
CA ARG A 118 36.33 8.35 -3.73
C ARG A 118 36.79 7.05 -4.38
N GLN A 119 37.84 6.41 -3.85
CA GLN A 119 38.34 5.13 -4.33
C GLN A 119 37.32 4.00 -4.12
N THR A 120 36.70 3.90 -2.94
CA THR A 120 35.66 2.89 -2.68
C THR A 120 34.47 3.04 -3.64
N LEU A 121 33.96 4.27 -3.84
CA LEU A 121 32.86 4.52 -4.77
C LEU A 121 33.23 4.23 -6.22
N PHE A 122 34.48 4.51 -6.62
CA PHE A 122 34.98 4.15 -7.94
C PHE A 122 35.01 2.62 -8.15
N GLU A 123 35.47 1.86 -7.16
CA GLU A 123 35.45 0.39 -7.21
C GLU A 123 34.04 -0.20 -7.25
N MET A 124 33.10 0.40 -6.51
CA MET A 124 31.68 0.04 -6.59
C MET A 124 31.14 0.29 -8.00
N LEU A 125 31.45 1.45 -8.58
CA LEU A 125 31.04 1.79 -9.95
C LEU A 125 31.63 0.81 -10.98
N MET A 126 32.89 0.40 -10.83
CA MET A 126 33.50 -0.60 -11.71
C MET A 126 32.79 -1.95 -11.62
N ALA A 127 32.41 -2.40 -10.42
CA ALA A 127 31.63 -3.62 -10.24
C ALA A 127 30.25 -3.52 -10.92
N LEU A 128 29.56 -2.39 -10.76
CA LEU A 128 28.26 -2.15 -11.42
C LEU A 128 28.37 -2.17 -12.95
N HIS A 129 29.44 -1.60 -13.52
CA HIS A 129 29.68 -1.68 -14.97
C HIS A 129 30.06 -3.09 -15.43
N GLY A 130 30.87 -3.83 -14.66
CA GLY A 130 31.18 -5.23 -14.93
C GLY A 130 29.91 -6.07 -15.04
N ARG A 131 28.94 -5.82 -14.15
CA ARG A 131 27.62 -6.43 -14.22
C ARG A 131 26.85 -6.14 -15.49
N LEU A 132 26.84 -4.89 -15.94
CA LEU A 132 26.22 -4.53 -17.21
C LEU A 132 26.88 -5.23 -18.40
N ALA A 133 28.15 -5.63 -18.28
CA ALA A 133 28.88 -6.43 -19.25
C ALA A 133 28.69 -7.95 -19.06
N GLY A 134 27.82 -8.40 -18.15
CA GLY A 134 27.55 -9.81 -17.88
C GLY A 134 28.55 -10.49 -16.93
N GLN A 135 29.39 -9.72 -16.22
CA GLN A 135 30.31 -10.24 -15.20
C GLN A 135 29.65 -10.23 -13.82
N ASP A 136 29.91 -11.23 -12.99
CA ASP A 136 29.44 -11.28 -11.59
C ASP A 136 27.93 -10.98 -11.44
N GLU A 137 27.11 -11.87 -12.04
CA GLU A 137 25.65 -11.73 -12.14
C GLU A 137 24.95 -11.54 -10.78
N TYR A 138 25.56 -12.03 -9.69
CA TYR A 138 24.98 -12.07 -8.35
C TYR A 138 25.70 -11.20 -7.31
N GLY A 139 27.02 -10.95 -7.43
CA GLY A 139 27.80 -10.21 -6.42
C GLY A 139 27.80 -8.69 -6.58
N ALA A 140 27.53 -8.17 -7.78
CA ALA A 140 27.53 -6.74 -8.08
C ALA A 140 26.13 -6.09 -7.90
N GLU A 141 25.49 -6.32 -6.76
CA GLU A 141 24.25 -5.62 -6.36
C GLU A 141 24.55 -4.36 -5.53
N GLU A 142 23.70 -3.32 -5.64
CA GLU A 142 23.89 -2.07 -4.90
C GLU A 142 24.00 -2.32 -3.39
N GLU A 143 23.08 -3.11 -2.85
CA GLU A 143 22.97 -3.44 -1.43
C GLU A 143 24.17 -4.26 -0.93
N LEU A 144 24.81 -5.04 -1.80
CA LEU A 144 26.04 -5.75 -1.45
C LEU A 144 27.26 -4.83 -1.51
N LEU A 145 27.31 -3.95 -2.51
CA LEU A 145 28.42 -3.02 -2.72
C LEU A 145 28.47 -1.92 -1.65
N LEU A 146 27.32 -1.47 -1.16
CA LEU A 146 27.22 -0.48 -0.08
C LEU A 146 27.86 -0.96 1.24
N LYS A 147 28.02 -2.27 1.44
CA LYS A 147 28.73 -2.84 2.61
C LYS A 147 30.23 -2.54 2.65
N LYS A 148 30.79 -2.04 1.54
CA LYS A 148 32.18 -1.54 1.51
C LYS A 148 32.34 -0.20 2.24
N LEU A 149 31.24 0.50 2.51
CA LEU A 149 31.20 1.69 3.35
C LEU A 149 30.93 1.32 4.81
N ASN A 150 30.99 2.30 5.70
CA ASN A 150 30.67 2.10 7.11
C ASN A 150 29.16 1.86 7.29
N VAL A 151 28.79 0.61 7.57
CA VAL A 151 27.41 0.19 7.84
C VAL A 151 27.17 0.15 9.34
N MET A 152 26.13 0.84 9.80
CA MET A 152 25.62 0.74 11.16
C MET A 152 24.30 -0.05 11.19
N ALA A 153 24.04 -0.71 12.32
CA ALA A 153 22.89 -1.61 12.46
C ALA A 153 21.52 -0.92 12.30
N SER A 154 20.52 -1.66 11.80
CA SER A 154 19.12 -1.27 11.88
C SER A 154 18.76 -0.96 13.34
N ASN A 155 18.17 0.20 13.63
CA ASN A 155 17.95 0.75 14.99
C ASN A 155 19.10 1.57 15.60
N THR A 156 20.16 1.89 14.85
CA THR A 156 21.14 2.89 15.31
C THR A 156 20.46 4.21 15.68
N ILE A 157 20.80 4.75 16.85
CA ILE A 157 20.27 6.00 17.41
C ILE A 157 21.41 7.01 17.56
N PHE A 158 21.14 8.27 17.18
CA PHE A 158 21.97 9.43 17.50
C PHE A 158 21.19 10.36 18.42
N GLY A 159 21.66 10.49 19.67
CA GLY A 159 20.90 11.15 20.74
C GLY A 159 19.64 10.34 21.06
N ASP A 160 18.48 10.84 20.65
CA ASP A 160 17.17 10.18 20.76
C ASP A 160 16.48 9.95 19.40
N VAL A 161 17.23 10.09 18.30
CA VAL A 161 16.72 9.98 16.92
C VAL A 161 17.30 8.73 16.24
N HIS A 162 16.44 7.85 15.74
CA HIS A 162 16.85 6.75 14.88
C HIS A 162 17.33 7.28 13.53
N LEU A 163 18.45 6.74 13.01
CA LEU A 163 19.04 7.26 11.79
C LEU A 163 18.24 6.91 10.53
N ASN A 164 17.83 5.65 10.40
CA ASN A 164 16.99 5.21 9.29
C ASN A 164 16.14 4.00 9.69
N LEU A 165 14.82 4.07 9.48
CA LEU A 165 13.87 3.00 9.79
C LEU A 165 12.83 2.85 8.69
N SER A 166 12.39 1.61 8.45
CA SER A 166 11.30 1.35 7.51
C SER A 166 9.94 1.66 8.11
N TRP A 167 9.04 2.24 7.31
CA TRP A 167 7.62 2.40 7.67
C TRP A 167 6.90 1.06 7.92
N ARG A 168 7.50 -0.07 7.51
CA ARG A 168 6.95 -1.40 7.74
C ARG A 168 7.16 -1.88 9.18
N ILE A 169 7.95 -1.17 9.99
CA ILE A 169 8.11 -1.43 11.42
C ILE A 169 6.87 -0.88 12.13
N THR A 170 6.16 -1.70 12.91
CA THR A 170 4.86 -1.35 13.52
C THR A 170 4.87 -0.05 14.33
N THR A 171 6.00 0.29 14.95
CA THR A 171 6.10 1.47 15.84
C THR A 171 6.79 2.69 15.20
N TRP A 172 7.09 2.66 13.90
CA TRP A 172 7.88 3.71 13.25
C TRP A 172 7.30 5.11 13.46
N ALA A 173 5.97 5.25 13.38
CA ALA A 173 5.28 6.52 13.49
C ALA A 173 5.31 7.14 14.90
N GLN A 174 5.69 6.36 15.93
CA GLN A 174 5.88 6.88 17.29
C GLN A 174 7.35 7.19 17.62
N SER A 175 8.28 6.86 16.71
CA SER A 175 9.71 7.07 16.90
C SER A 175 10.17 8.36 16.26
N LYS A 176 11.19 9.01 16.84
CA LYS A 176 11.93 10.06 16.14
C LYS A 176 12.89 9.41 15.15
N ILE A 177 12.70 9.67 13.86
CA ILE A 177 13.50 9.07 12.79
C ILE A 177 14.05 10.17 11.90
N PHE A 178 15.35 10.14 11.60
CA PHE A 178 15.96 11.08 10.67
C PHE A 178 15.45 10.86 9.26
N VAL A 179 15.75 9.71 8.64
CA VAL A 179 15.22 9.31 7.33
C VAL A 179 14.30 8.10 7.49
N VAL A 180 13.09 8.17 6.95
CA VAL A 180 12.20 7.02 6.84
C VAL A 180 12.45 6.32 5.49
N PHE A 181 12.70 5.02 5.52
CA PHE A 181 12.78 4.17 4.34
C PHE A 181 11.38 3.72 3.91
N LEU A 182 10.90 4.26 2.79
CA LEU A 182 9.55 4.05 2.24
C LEU A 182 9.48 2.95 1.16
N GLY A 183 10.61 2.65 0.55
CA GLY A 183 10.71 1.65 -0.51
C GLY A 183 10.49 0.21 -0.04
N SER A 184 10.60 -0.72 -0.96
CA SER A 184 10.66 -2.14 -0.61
C SER A 184 12.11 -2.54 -0.28
N PRO A 185 12.38 -3.20 0.86
CA PRO A 185 13.72 -3.72 1.13
C PRO A 185 14.08 -4.79 0.09
N ALA A 186 15.38 -5.03 -0.09
CA ALA A 186 15.87 -6.20 -0.81
C ALA A 186 15.52 -7.48 -0.04
N SER A 187 15.46 -8.61 -0.75
CA SER A 187 15.20 -9.92 -0.17
C SER A 187 16.19 -10.91 -0.73
N PHE A 188 16.45 -11.99 0.00
CA PHE A 188 17.41 -13.00 -0.42
C PHE A 188 16.72 -14.34 -0.65
N ASP A 189 17.08 -15.01 -1.75
CA ASP A 189 16.70 -16.41 -1.99
C ASP A 189 17.46 -17.36 -1.04
N ASP A 190 17.25 -18.67 -1.18
CA ASP A 190 17.90 -19.67 -0.32
C ASP A 190 19.40 -19.81 -0.57
N ASN A 191 19.91 -19.27 -1.67
CA ASN A 191 21.33 -19.22 -1.98
C ASN A 191 21.97 -17.90 -1.52
N GLY A 192 21.19 -16.98 -0.92
CA GLY A 192 21.67 -15.66 -0.50
C GLY A 192 21.80 -14.65 -1.65
N HIS A 193 21.18 -14.90 -2.80
CA HIS A 193 21.11 -13.94 -3.91
C HIS A 193 19.91 -13.01 -3.75
N ILE A 194 20.05 -11.76 -4.18
CA ILE A 194 18.92 -10.83 -4.15
C ILE A 194 17.83 -11.32 -5.09
N THR A 195 16.62 -11.50 -4.56
CA THR A 195 15.42 -11.86 -5.30
C THR A 195 14.40 -10.75 -5.26
N ARG A 196 13.65 -10.62 -6.37
CA ARG A 196 12.57 -9.64 -6.51
C ARG A 196 11.18 -10.25 -6.47
N ASN A 197 11.12 -11.56 -6.27
CA ASN A 197 9.87 -12.31 -6.15
C ASN A 197 9.38 -12.39 -4.71
N ALA A 198 9.98 -11.64 -3.79
CA ALA A 198 9.54 -11.63 -2.40
C ALA A 198 8.17 -10.98 -2.25
N LEU A 199 7.34 -11.54 -1.38
CA LEU A 199 5.96 -11.12 -1.18
C LEU A 199 5.85 -9.61 -0.91
N HIS A 200 6.74 -9.03 -0.09
CA HIS A 200 6.69 -7.61 0.25
C HIS A 200 7.00 -6.67 -0.93
N GLN A 201 7.76 -7.13 -1.94
CA GLN A 201 7.98 -6.40 -3.20
C GLN A 201 6.74 -6.49 -4.08
N LEU A 202 6.12 -7.68 -4.18
CA LEU A 202 4.92 -7.90 -4.98
C LEU A 202 3.69 -7.11 -4.49
N ILE A 203 3.60 -6.85 -3.18
CA ILE A 203 2.51 -6.07 -2.57
C ILE A 203 2.90 -4.61 -2.27
N HIS A 204 4.08 -4.16 -2.69
CA HIS A 204 4.49 -2.79 -2.46
C HIS A 204 3.61 -1.82 -3.26
N ASP A 205 3.03 -0.84 -2.57
CA ASP A 205 2.09 0.12 -3.14
C ASP A 205 2.72 1.51 -3.17
N ALA A 206 3.10 1.94 -4.38
CA ALA A 206 3.68 3.25 -4.63
C ALA A 206 2.71 4.42 -4.35
N ASN A 207 1.39 4.19 -4.41
CA ASN A 207 0.40 5.21 -4.06
C ASN A 207 0.30 5.38 -2.54
N LEU A 208 0.40 4.28 -1.78
CA LEU A 208 0.53 4.36 -0.32
C LEU A 208 1.85 5.03 0.08
N GLU A 209 2.97 4.68 -0.56
CA GLU A 209 4.25 5.37 -0.35
C GLU A 209 4.13 6.89 -0.54
N ARG A 210 3.55 7.34 -1.67
CA ARG A 210 3.30 8.77 -1.91
C ARG A 210 2.41 9.41 -0.85
N LEU A 211 1.38 8.69 -0.38
CA LEU A 211 0.55 9.16 0.73
C LEU A 211 1.37 9.31 2.02
N LEU A 212 2.26 8.36 2.33
CA LEU A 212 3.12 8.43 3.51
C LEU A 212 4.11 9.60 3.43
N VAL A 213 4.68 9.89 2.25
CA VAL A 213 5.50 11.10 2.06
C VAL A 213 4.69 12.37 2.38
N LYS A 214 3.44 12.46 1.93
CA LYS A 214 2.55 13.59 2.27
C LYS A 214 2.27 13.69 3.77
N GLN A 215 2.07 12.55 4.44
CA GLN A 215 1.89 12.52 5.90
C GLN A 215 3.16 12.98 6.63
N ILE A 216 4.33 12.51 6.20
CA ILE A 216 5.63 12.93 6.74
C ILE A 216 5.85 14.43 6.51
N ASN A 217 5.54 14.95 5.33
CA ASN A 217 5.63 16.38 5.04
C ASN A 217 4.69 17.21 5.91
N GLY A 218 3.44 16.77 6.08
CA GLY A 218 2.49 17.42 7.00
C GLY A 218 3.03 17.47 8.42
N HIS A 219 3.66 16.40 8.89
CA HIS A 219 4.28 16.34 10.20
C HIS A 219 5.52 17.25 10.31
N PHE A 220 6.50 17.02 9.43
CA PHE A 220 7.81 17.66 9.48
C PHE A 220 7.76 19.15 9.14
N ILE A 221 7.03 19.52 8.08
CA ILE A 221 7.02 20.89 7.55
C ILE A 221 5.92 21.73 8.20
N GLU A 222 4.78 21.12 8.50
CA GLU A 222 3.57 21.85 8.92
C GLU A 222 3.19 21.60 10.40
N GLY A 223 3.92 20.73 11.11
CA GLY A 223 3.69 20.43 12.51
C GLY A 223 2.40 19.64 12.79
N LYS A 224 1.84 18.97 11.78
CA LYS A 224 0.61 18.16 11.92
C LYS A 224 0.89 16.83 12.63
N PRO A 225 -0.11 16.20 13.25
CA PRO A 225 0.02 14.82 13.72
C PRO A 225 0.35 13.87 12.55
N LEU A 226 1.26 12.92 12.79
CA LEU A 226 1.63 11.90 11.81
C LEU A 226 0.62 10.74 11.88
N LEU A 227 0.16 10.25 10.72
CA LEU A 227 -0.82 9.17 10.60
C LEU A 227 -2.08 9.39 11.46
N GLU A 228 -2.63 10.60 11.41
CA GLU A 228 -3.83 10.94 12.16
C GLU A 228 -5.02 10.09 11.72
N THR A 229 -5.75 9.54 12.70
CA THR A 229 -7.00 8.82 12.43
C THR A 229 -7.96 9.75 11.68
N PRO A 230 -8.48 9.33 10.52
CA PRO A 230 -9.37 10.18 9.74
C PRO A 230 -10.59 10.65 10.53
N ASN A 231 -10.83 11.95 10.52
CA ASN A 231 -11.99 12.54 11.18
C ASN A 231 -13.24 12.39 10.30
N TYR A 232 -14.10 11.43 10.66
CA TYR A 232 -15.40 11.19 10.02
C TYR A 232 -16.53 11.31 11.04
N PRO A 233 -17.74 11.73 10.59
CA PRO A 233 -18.92 11.77 11.46
C PRO A 233 -19.16 10.42 12.15
N ALA A 234 -19.74 10.45 13.34
CA ALA A 234 -20.10 9.23 14.03
C ALA A 234 -21.08 8.40 13.18
N ILE A 235 -20.87 7.08 13.15
CA ILE A 235 -21.83 6.13 12.60
C ILE A 235 -23.06 6.06 13.52
N SER A 236 -24.21 5.60 13.00
CA SER A 236 -25.40 5.40 13.83
C SER A 236 -25.13 4.34 14.91
N GLU A 237 -25.70 4.54 16.10
CA GLU A 237 -25.74 3.54 17.18
C GLU A 237 -26.74 2.41 16.87
N ASP A 238 -27.60 2.58 15.86
CA ASP A 238 -28.50 1.53 15.41
C ASP A 238 -27.71 0.35 14.84
N ALA A 239 -28.06 -0.87 15.30
CA ALA A 239 -27.45 -2.11 14.81
C ALA A 239 -27.64 -2.31 13.31
N VAL A 240 -28.71 -1.76 12.73
CA VAL A 240 -29.03 -1.87 11.31
C VAL A 240 -29.62 -0.55 10.81
N SER A 241 -29.24 -0.15 9.59
CA SER A 241 -29.89 0.94 8.86
C SER A 241 -30.25 0.51 7.45
N HIS A 242 -31.42 0.94 6.97
CA HIS A 242 -31.91 0.69 5.63
C HIS A 242 -32.23 2.03 4.95
N PHE A 243 -31.45 2.38 3.93
CA PHE A 243 -31.62 3.59 3.14
C PHE A 243 -32.26 3.22 1.80
N ASN A 244 -33.29 3.97 1.38
CA ASN A 244 -34.05 3.74 0.15
C ASN A 244 -34.44 2.26 -0.10
N PRO A 245 -35.03 1.54 0.88
CA PRO A 245 -35.18 0.08 0.84
C PRO A 245 -36.05 -0.47 -0.29
N ASN A 246 -36.75 0.37 -1.06
CA ASN A 246 -37.58 -0.04 -2.19
C ASN A 246 -36.89 0.17 -3.55
N SER A 247 -35.60 0.52 -3.57
CA SER A 247 -34.86 0.79 -4.81
C SER A 247 -34.57 -0.49 -5.58
N LYS A 248 -34.44 -0.40 -6.90
CA LYS A 248 -34.20 -1.58 -7.75
C LYS A 248 -32.83 -2.24 -7.51
N ILE A 249 -31.81 -1.44 -7.24
CA ILE A 249 -30.45 -1.90 -6.96
C ILE A 249 -30.17 -1.62 -5.49
N ALA A 250 -29.65 -2.64 -4.79
CA ALA A 250 -29.32 -2.56 -3.38
C ALA A 250 -27.88 -2.97 -3.12
N LEU A 251 -27.21 -2.18 -2.29
CA LEU A 251 -25.91 -2.52 -1.72
C LEU A 251 -26.09 -2.99 -0.27
N VAL A 252 -25.34 -4.01 0.12
CA VAL A 252 -25.36 -4.57 1.47
C VAL A 252 -23.94 -4.63 2.01
N THR A 253 -23.75 -4.18 3.24
CA THR A 253 -22.49 -4.32 3.96
C THR A 253 -22.72 -4.75 5.40
N LEU A 254 -21.69 -5.35 6.00
CA LEU A 254 -21.62 -5.59 7.43
C LEU A 254 -20.23 -5.24 7.94
N TYR A 255 -20.20 -4.59 9.08
CA TYR A 255 -18.97 -4.42 9.86
C TYR A 255 -19.28 -4.53 11.35
N THR A 256 -18.26 -4.79 12.16
CA THR A 256 -18.38 -4.82 13.62
C THR A 256 -17.54 -3.72 14.24
N HIS A 257 -17.74 -3.49 15.54
CA HIS A 257 -17.01 -2.45 16.27
C HIS A 257 -15.47 -2.58 16.19
N HIS A 258 -14.94 -3.79 15.97
CA HIS A 258 -13.50 -4.05 15.82
C HIS A 258 -12.88 -3.36 14.59
N ILE A 259 -13.68 -3.01 13.60
CA ILE A 259 -13.22 -2.43 12.33
C ILE A 259 -13.88 -1.07 12.01
N ASN A 260 -14.49 -0.44 13.02
CA ASN A 260 -15.21 0.83 12.87
C ASN A 260 -14.37 1.97 12.31
N THR A 261 -13.04 1.95 12.51
CA THR A 261 -12.12 3.01 12.05
C THR A 261 -12.18 3.20 10.55
N TYR A 262 -12.02 2.14 9.77
CA TYR A 262 -12.11 2.22 8.31
C TYR A 262 -13.54 2.01 7.80
N ALA A 263 -14.37 1.22 8.49
CA ALA A 263 -15.76 0.99 8.08
C ALA A 263 -16.60 2.27 8.09
N ARG A 264 -16.28 3.21 8.98
CA ARG A 264 -16.88 4.54 8.95
C ARG A 264 -16.57 5.30 7.66
N VAL A 265 -15.36 5.17 7.12
CA VAL A 265 -14.98 5.82 5.86
C VAL A 265 -15.80 5.25 4.70
N SER A 266 -15.86 3.93 4.58
CA SER A 266 -16.63 3.27 3.53
C SER A 266 -18.13 3.50 3.66
N GLU A 267 -18.71 3.46 4.87
CA GLU A 267 -20.14 3.72 5.03
C GLU A 267 -20.53 5.11 4.50
N HIS A 268 -19.77 6.15 4.84
CA HIS A 268 -20.05 7.50 4.34
C HIS A 268 -19.85 7.60 2.82
N ASN A 269 -18.81 6.97 2.30
CA ASN A 269 -18.52 6.93 0.86
C ASN A 269 -19.63 6.22 0.06
N VAL A 270 -20.03 5.02 0.50
CA VAL A 270 -21.03 4.18 -0.16
C VAL A 270 -22.42 4.78 0.01
N LYS A 271 -22.76 5.30 1.20
CA LYS A 271 -24.04 5.99 1.39
C LYS A 271 -24.18 7.18 0.45
N ARG A 272 -23.13 8.01 0.30
CA ARG A 272 -23.13 9.14 -0.63
C ARG A 272 -23.33 8.70 -2.08
N TYR A 273 -22.71 7.57 -2.46
CA TYR A 273 -22.91 6.96 -3.78
C TYR A 273 -24.36 6.49 -3.97
N CYS A 274 -24.94 5.79 -2.99
CA CYS A 274 -26.33 5.34 -3.03
C CYS A 274 -27.33 6.49 -3.08
N ASP A 275 -27.14 7.53 -2.26
CA ASP A 275 -27.99 8.72 -2.25
C ASP A 275 -28.02 9.42 -3.62
N ARG A 276 -26.85 9.48 -4.29
CA ARG A 276 -26.69 10.11 -5.60
C ARG A 276 -27.45 9.39 -6.71
N HIS A 277 -27.39 8.06 -6.73
CA HIS A 277 -27.95 7.26 -7.81
C HIS A 277 -29.32 6.66 -7.49
N GLY A 278 -29.86 6.92 -6.29
CA GLY A 278 -31.14 6.38 -5.86
C GLY A 278 -31.10 4.87 -5.61
N TYR A 279 -29.97 4.35 -5.13
CA TYR A 279 -29.82 2.94 -4.74
C TYR A 279 -30.21 2.72 -3.29
N ALA A 280 -30.59 1.48 -2.96
CA ALA A 280 -30.79 1.06 -1.59
C ALA A 280 -29.44 0.77 -0.94
N TYR A 281 -29.35 0.99 0.37
CA TYR A 281 -28.18 0.64 1.16
C TYR A 281 -28.58 0.03 2.50
N HIS A 282 -28.21 -1.23 2.71
CA HIS A 282 -28.46 -1.98 3.94
C HIS A 282 -27.15 -2.11 4.70
N VAL A 283 -27.07 -1.45 5.85
CA VAL A 283 -25.88 -1.39 6.69
C VAL A 283 -26.12 -2.16 7.97
N TYR A 284 -25.30 -3.18 8.21
CA TYR A 284 -25.29 -3.95 9.45
C TYR A 284 -24.04 -3.62 10.26
N ARG A 285 -24.21 -3.19 11.53
CA ARG A 285 -23.11 -2.79 12.43
C ARG A 285 -22.80 -3.85 13.49
N GLY A 286 -23.13 -5.09 13.18
CA GLY A 286 -22.97 -6.25 14.04
C GLY A 286 -23.55 -7.50 13.38
N ILE A 287 -23.27 -8.66 13.97
CA ILE A 287 -23.89 -9.91 13.54
C ILE A 287 -25.39 -9.84 13.81
N PRO A 288 -26.26 -10.14 12.83
CA PRO A 288 -27.70 -10.20 13.03
C PRO A 288 -28.07 -11.09 14.22
N SER A 289 -29.04 -10.64 15.03
CA SER A 289 -29.48 -11.34 16.24
C SER A 289 -30.00 -12.77 16.01
N GLU A 290 -30.39 -13.07 14.78
CA GLU A 290 -30.86 -14.37 14.33
C GLU A 290 -29.74 -15.40 14.15
N LEU A 291 -28.48 -14.96 14.23
CA LEU A 291 -27.28 -15.78 14.05
C LEU A 291 -26.45 -15.81 15.34
N ASP A 292 -25.52 -16.76 15.40
CA ASP A 292 -24.56 -16.84 16.51
C ASP A 292 -23.66 -15.59 16.50
N PRO A 293 -23.66 -14.78 17.57
CA PRO A 293 -22.86 -13.56 17.65
C PRO A 293 -21.34 -13.82 17.64
N ALA A 294 -20.91 -15.07 17.87
CA ALA A 294 -19.50 -15.47 17.77
C ALA A 294 -19.02 -15.64 16.32
N LEU A 295 -19.92 -15.61 15.33
CA LEU A 295 -19.52 -15.70 13.92
C LEU A 295 -18.70 -14.50 13.50
N ASN A 296 -17.63 -14.75 12.76
CA ASN A 296 -16.97 -13.69 12.03
C ASN A 296 -17.89 -13.18 10.89
N GLY A 297 -17.93 -11.84 10.72
CA GLY A 297 -18.82 -11.18 9.76
C GLY A 297 -18.70 -11.68 8.31
N THR A 298 -17.53 -12.19 7.90
CA THR A 298 -17.34 -12.74 6.54
C THR A 298 -18.25 -13.92 6.23
N TRP A 299 -18.65 -14.71 7.24
CA TRP A 299 -19.49 -15.89 7.05
C TRP A 299 -20.98 -15.56 6.92
N VAL A 300 -21.36 -14.30 7.11
CA VAL A 300 -22.75 -13.85 7.16
C VAL A 300 -23.20 -13.21 5.84
N LYS A 301 -22.27 -12.97 4.90
CA LYS A 301 -22.53 -12.33 3.60
C LYS A 301 -23.69 -12.98 2.84
N SER A 302 -23.63 -14.30 2.65
CA SER A 302 -24.64 -15.06 1.90
C SER A 302 -25.99 -15.12 2.62
N TRP A 303 -26.00 -15.10 3.96
CA TRP A 303 -27.26 -14.98 4.72
C TRP A 303 -27.93 -13.63 4.50
N LEU A 304 -27.15 -12.54 4.51
CA LEU A 304 -27.67 -11.19 4.25
C LEU A 304 -28.14 -11.01 2.81
N LEU A 305 -27.38 -11.53 1.84
CA LEU A 305 -27.80 -11.57 0.45
C LEU A 305 -29.11 -12.33 0.28
N LYS A 306 -29.23 -13.51 0.91
CA LYS A 306 -30.46 -14.33 0.90
C LYS A 306 -31.65 -13.58 1.50
N LYS A 307 -31.43 -12.77 2.54
CA LYS A 307 -32.47 -12.00 3.23
C LYS A 307 -33.09 -10.93 2.33
N HIS A 308 -32.29 -10.26 1.49
CA HIS A 308 -32.73 -9.10 0.70
C HIS A 308 -32.92 -9.36 -0.80
N ILE A 309 -32.45 -10.49 -1.35
CA ILE A 309 -32.48 -10.73 -2.81
C ILE A 309 -33.88 -10.62 -3.43
N SER A 310 -34.94 -10.98 -2.69
CA SER A 310 -36.32 -10.92 -3.19
C SER A 310 -36.91 -9.50 -3.21
N ASP A 311 -36.29 -8.55 -2.52
CA ASP A 311 -36.81 -7.18 -2.34
C ASP A 311 -36.33 -6.21 -3.45
N HIS A 312 -35.35 -6.63 -4.25
CA HIS A 312 -34.67 -5.80 -5.23
C HIS A 312 -34.59 -6.50 -6.60
N GLU A 313 -34.31 -5.75 -7.67
CA GLU A 313 -33.92 -6.34 -8.96
C GLU A 313 -32.49 -6.85 -8.91
N TRP A 314 -31.61 -6.16 -8.17
CA TRP A 314 -30.22 -6.54 -7.92
C TRP A 314 -29.85 -6.34 -6.46
N ILE A 315 -29.17 -7.33 -5.89
CA ILE A 315 -28.53 -7.23 -4.57
C ILE A 315 -27.02 -7.40 -4.73
N ILE A 316 -26.24 -6.48 -4.15
CA ILE A 316 -24.79 -6.45 -4.28
C ILE A 316 -24.16 -6.36 -2.88
N TRP A 317 -23.36 -7.36 -2.54
CA TRP A 317 -22.51 -7.32 -1.37
C TRP A 317 -21.30 -6.40 -1.62
N VAL A 318 -20.94 -5.59 -0.62
CA VAL A 318 -19.69 -4.81 -0.58
C VAL A 318 -19.04 -4.92 0.79
N ASP A 319 -17.78 -5.37 0.84
CA ASP A 319 -16.98 -5.42 2.06
C ASP A 319 -16.75 -4.02 2.64
N ALA A 320 -16.51 -3.95 3.96
CA ALA A 320 -16.34 -2.68 4.67
C ALA A 320 -15.04 -1.94 4.31
N ASP A 321 -14.11 -2.59 3.61
CA ASP A 321 -12.88 -2.01 3.04
C ASP A 321 -13.00 -1.83 1.51
N VAL A 322 -14.22 -1.61 1.02
CA VAL A 322 -14.52 -1.25 -0.37
C VAL A 322 -15.05 0.20 -0.44
N MET A 323 -14.64 0.94 -1.47
CA MET A 323 -15.13 2.31 -1.72
C MET A 323 -15.36 2.60 -3.20
N PHE A 324 -16.34 3.46 -3.48
CA PHE A 324 -16.55 4.08 -4.77
C PHE A 324 -15.61 5.27 -4.96
N ARG A 325 -14.64 5.13 -5.87
CA ARG A 325 -13.67 6.17 -6.24
C ARG A 325 -14.26 7.17 -7.21
N ASN A 326 -14.97 6.70 -8.22
CA ASN A 326 -15.68 7.57 -9.15
C ASN A 326 -17.17 7.54 -8.84
N GLN A 327 -17.62 8.59 -8.14
CA GLN A 327 -19.00 8.71 -7.68
C GLN A 327 -19.99 8.96 -8.83
N SER A 328 -19.53 9.28 -10.05
CA SER A 328 -20.39 9.59 -11.20
C SER A 328 -20.79 8.38 -12.06
N ILE A 329 -20.01 7.29 -12.01
CA ILE A 329 -20.28 6.08 -12.80
C ILE A 329 -21.43 5.30 -12.14
N THR A 330 -22.44 4.92 -12.90
CA THR A 330 -23.62 4.18 -12.38
C THR A 330 -23.43 2.66 -12.46
N LEU A 331 -24.05 1.92 -11.55
CA LEU A 331 -23.99 0.46 -11.53
C LEU A 331 -24.69 -0.17 -12.74
N GLU A 332 -25.73 0.45 -13.29
CA GLU A 332 -26.45 -0.06 -14.46
C GLU A 332 -25.50 -0.36 -15.63
N SER A 333 -24.50 0.48 -15.83
CA SER A 333 -23.51 0.34 -16.91
C SER A 333 -22.71 -0.96 -16.86
N ILE A 334 -22.58 -1.57 -15.68
CA ILE A 334 -21.86 -2.85 -15.48
C ILE A 334 -22.79 -4.03 -15.25
N LEU A 335 -24.07 -3.77 -14.95
CA LEU A 335 -25.10 -4.78 -14.71
C LEU A 335 -25.87 -5.17 -15.99
N GLU A 336 -25.87 -4.31 -17.00
CA GLU A 336 -26.60 -4.55 -18.26
C GLU A 336 -26.19 -5.87 -18.92
N GLY A 337 -27.19 -6.69 -19.28
CA GLY A 337 -26.99 -7.99 -19.94
C GLY A 337 -26.45 -9.11 -19.03
N ARG A 338 -26.39 -8.89 -17.71
CA ARG A 338 -25.90 -9.86 -16.74
C ARG A 338 -27.01 -10.32 -15.79
N ASP A 339 -26.77 -11.45 -15.14
CA ASP A 339 -27.54 -11.91 -13.99
C ASP A 339 -26.65 -12.12 -12.74
N LEU A 340 -25.33 -12.19 -12.93
CA LEU A 340 -24.32 -12.31 -11.89
C LEU A 340 -23.24 -11.26 -12.12
N LEU A 341 -22.69 -10.73 -11.02
CA LEU A 341 -21.61 -9.77 -11.04
C LEU A 341 -20.55 -10.19 -10.01
N PHE A 342 -19.49 -10.83 -10.49
CA PHE A 342 -18.29 -11.10 -9.71
C PHE A 342 -17.10 -10.39 -10.35
N ALA A 343 -16.02 -10.22 -9.60
CA ALA A 343 -14.76 -9.74 -10.16
C ALA A 343 -13.62 -10.70 -9.89
N LYS A 344 -12.70 -10.76 -10.85
CA LYS A 344 -11.46 -11.53 -10.75
C LYS A 344 -10.67 -11.09 -9.51
N ASP A 345 -10.21 -12.08 -8.75
CA ASP A 345 -9.30 -11.85 -7.62
C ASP A 345 -7.95 -11.34 -8.10
N LEU A 346 -7.25 -10.57 -7.24
CA LEU A 346 -5.90 -10.10 -7.54
C LEU A 346 -4.91 -11.26 -7.69
N CYS A 347 -5.12 -12.35 -6.95
CA CYS A 347 -4.23 -13.50 -6.88
C CYS A 347 -4.79 -14.70 -7.67
N ALA A 348 -4.47 -15.93 -7.24
CA ALA A 348 -4.76 -17.15 -7.98
C ALA A 348 -6.25 -17.56 -8.01
N TRP A 349 -7.12 -16.91 -7.22
CA TRP A 349 -8.54 -17.28 -7.15
C TRP A 349 -9.32 -16.74 -8.36
N PRO A 350 -10.37 -17.45 -8.83
CA PRO A 350 -11.17 -16.98 -9.96
C PRO A 350 -12.01 -15.73 -9.65
N ILE A 351 -12.45 -15.55 -8.40
CA ILE A 351 -13.20 -14.36 -7.96
C ILE A 351 -12.73 -13.86 -6.60
N ASN A 352 -13.01 -12.59 -6.30
CA ASN A 352 -12.94 -12.03 -4.96
C ASN A 352 -14.34 -11.86 -4.37
N ALA A 353 -14.59 -12.38 -3.17
CA ALA A 353 -15.90 -12.35 -2.51
C ALA A 353 -16.16 -11.07 -1.69
N GLY A 354 -15.30 -10.06 -1.81
CA GLY A 354 -15.55 -8.75 -1.23
C GLY A 354 -16.56 -7.92 -2.01
N ILE A 355 -16.85 -8.30 -3.26
CA ILE A 355 -17.94 -7.74 -4.06
C ILE A 355 -18.65 -8.88 -4.80
N MET A 356 -19.95 -9.04 -4.56
CA MET A 356 -20.76 -10.09 -5.20
C MET A 356 -22.16 -9.57 -5.51
N GLY A 357 -22.54 -9.54 -6.78
CA GLY A 357 -23.86 -9.10 -7.24
C GLY A 357 -24.70 -10.24 -7.81
N PHE A 358 -25.98 -10.24 -7.44
CA PHE A 358 -26.96 -11.23 -7.88
C PHE A 358 -28.22 -10.51 -8.34
N ARG A 359 -28.65 -10.80 -9.57
CA ARG A 359 -29.98 -10.40 -10.03
C ARG A 359 -31.04 -11.26 -9.36
N ASN A 360 -32.20 -10.69 -9.08
CA ASN A 360 -33.35 -11.41 -8.55
C ASN A 360 -33.98 -12.28 -9.65
N THR A 361 -33.46 -13.49 -9.80
CA THR A 361 -34.02 -14.58 -10.61
C THR A 361 -34.16 -15.84 -9.74
N PRO A 362 -35.06 -16.77 -10.10
CA PRO A 362 -35.19 -18.03 -9.37
C PRO A 362 -33.86 -18.78 -9.20
N GLU A 363 -33.05 -18.82 -10.26
CA GLU A 363 -31.76 -19.51 -10.28
C GLU A 363 -30.75 -18.88 -9.31
N ASN A 364 -30.73 -17.55 -9.23
CA ASN A 364 -29.82 -16.83 -8.34
C ASN A 364 -30.27 -16.88 -6.88
N ILE A 365 -31.58 -16.88 -6.61
CA ILE A 365 -32.12 -17.10 -5.27
C ILE A 365 -31.68 -18.48 -4.76
N GLU A 366 -31.79 -19.52 -5.60
CA GLU A 366 -31.33 -20.86 -5.27
C GLU A 366 -29.81 -20.92 -5.09
N LEU A 367 -29.03 -20.26 -5.96
CA LEU A 367 -27.57 -20.19 -5.85
C LEU A 367 -27.14 -19.57 -4.52
N VAL A 368 -27.69 -18.42 -4.14
CA VAL A 368 -27.37 -17.76 -2.86
C VAL A 368 -27.76 -18.65 -1.68
N ALA A 369 -28.89 -19.36 -1.78
CA ALA A 369 -29.30 -20.32 -0.76
C ALA A 369 -28.33 -21.51 -0.63
N ARG A 370 -27.80 -22.04 -1.74
CA ARG A 370 -26.77 -23.10 -1.71
C ARG A 370 -25.45 -22.62 -1.13
N ILE A 371 -25.00 -21.42 -1.51
CA ILE A 371 -23.79 -20.79 -0.92
C ILE A 371 -23.96 -20.67 0.60
N TRP A 372 -25.10 -20.16 1.08
CA TRP A 372 -25.38 -20.09 2.51
C TRP A 372 -25.43 -21.47 3.18
N GLN A 373 -26.08 -22.46 2.55
CA GLN A 373 -26.13 -23.82 3.08
C GLN A 373 -24.73 -24.41 3.25
N ARG A 374 -23.84 -24.20 2.28
CA ARG A 374 -22.43 -24.60 2.39
C ARG A 374 -21.73 -23.91 3.55
N MET A 375 -21.98 -22.61 3.78
CA MET A 375 -21.41 -21.92 4.95
C MET A 375 -21.85 -22.58 6.25
N LEU A 376 -23.10 -23.03 6.36
CA LEU A 376 -23.58 -23.71 7.58
C LEU A 376 -22.78 -24.96 7.91
N GLU A 377 -22.31 -25.70 6.90
CA GLU A 377 -21.56 -26.95 7.02
C GLU A 377 -20.09 -26.76 7.44
N VAL A 378 -19.57 -25.53 7.39
CA VAL A 378 -18.19 -25.21 7.82
C VAL A 378 -18.08 -25.28 9.34
N ASN A 379 -17.06 -25.96 9.87
CA ASN A 379 -16.91 -26.09 11.33
C ASN A 379 -16.27 -24.86 11.97
N ASP A 380 -15.13 -24.40 11.45
CA ASP A 380 -14.41 -23.23 11.99
C ASP A 380 -14.77 -21.97 11.22
N LYS A 381 -15.43 -21.04 11.91
CA LYS A 381 -15.86 -19.73 11.39
C LYS A 381 -15.31 -18.57 12.23
N SER A 382 -14.25 -18.81 13.00
CA SER A 382 -13.72 -17.86 13.99
C SER A 382 -13.00 -16.67 13.36
N THR A 383 -12.39 -16.85 12.19
CA THR A 383 -11.65 -15.79 11.48
C THR A 383 -12.09 -15.69 10.01
N VAL A 384 -11.58 -14.66 9.32
CA VAL A 384 -11.84 -14.44 7.89
C VAL A 384 -11.25 -15.57 7.03
N TYR A 385 -10.15 -16.20 7.48
CA TYR A 385 -9.43 -17.24 6.72
C TYR A 385 -9.63 -18.66 7.28
N SER A 386 -10.38 -18.80 8.37
CA SER A 386 -10.76 -20.11 8.93
C SER A 386 -11.37 -20.98 7.85
N ASP A 387 -10.99 -22.26 7.79
CA ASP A 387 -11.44 -23.19 6.73
C ASP A 387 -11.37 -22.63 5.28
N GLN A 388 -10.32 -21.85 4.98
CA GLN A 388 -10.06 -21.18 3.68
C GLN A 388 -10.98 -19.98 3.36
N GLY A 389 -11.88 -19.59 4.28
CA GLY A 389 -12.74 -18.42 4.17
C GLY A 389 -13.99 -18.62 3.29
N ASP A 390 -14.94 -17.68 3.37
CA ASP A 390 -16.21 -17.71 2.62
C ASP A 390 -16.00 -17.66 1.09
N GLN A 391 -14.94 -16.97 0.64
CA GLN A 391 -14.57 -16.90 -0.77
C GLN A 391 -14.34 -18.29 -1.37
N HIS A 392 -13.63 -19.17 -0.66
CA HIS A 392 -13.36 -20.53 -1.11
C HIS A 392 -14.64 -21.33 -1.34
N HIS A 393 -15.54 -21.29 -0.35
CA HIS A 393 -16.79 -22.04 -0.40
C HIS A 393 -17.75 -21.49 -1.44
N THR A 394 -17.77 -20.17 -1.64
CA THR A 394 -18.48 -19.54 -2.76
C THR A 394 -17.93 -20.01 -4.10
N ILE A 395 -16.59 -20.08 -4.24
CA ILE A 395 -15.93 -20.53 -5.47
C ILE A 395 -16.25 -21.99 -5.79
N LYS A 396 -16.33 -22.86 -4.77
CA LYS A 396 -16.78 -24.25 -4.97
C LYS A 396 -18.18 -24.33 -5.57
N GLU A 397 -19.14 -23.59 -5.03
CA GLU A 397 -20.51 -23.54 -5.58
C GLU A 397 -20.53 -23.04 -7.02
N LEU A 398 -19.72 -22.03 -7.35
CA LEU A 398 -19.63 -21.50 -8.70
C LEU A 398 -19.00 -22.51 -9.68
N TYR A 399 -18.00 -23.28 -9.26
CA TYR A 399 -17.44 -24.37 -10.07
C TYR A 399 -18.46 -25.47 -10.31
N GLU A 400 -19.13 -25.95 -9.25
CA GLU A 400 -20.15 -27.00 -9.34
C GLU A 400 -21.35 -26.57 -10.19
N SER A 401 -21.66 -25.27 -10.21
CA SER A 401 -22.71 -24.68 -11.04
C SER A 401 -22.25 -24.25 -12.44
N ASN A 402 -20.97 -24.48 -12.81
CA ASN A 402 -20.36 -24.04 -14.08
C ASN A 402 -20.49 -22.52 -14.36
N LEU A 403 -20.36 -21.70 -13.32
CA LEU A 403 -20.54 -20.24 -13.37
C LEU A 403 -19.22 -19.45 -13.43
N ILE A 404 -18.06 -20.13 -13.43
CA ILE A 404 -16.74 -19.48 -13.59
C ILE A 404 -16.47 -19.22 -15.08
N ASN A 405 -16.88 -18.05 -15.57
CA ASN A 405 -16.69 -17.62 -16.95
C ASN A 405 -16.76 -16.09 -17.10
N GLU A 406 -16.34 -15.56 -18.25
CA GLU A 406 -16.28 -14.12 -18.55
C GLU A 406 -17.65 -13.41 -18.50
N LYS A 407 -18.75 -14.14 -18.74
CA LYS A 407 -20.11 -13.57 -18.64
C LYS A 407 -20.43 -13.17 -17.19
N ASN A 408 -19.95 -13.92 -16.21
CA ASN A 408 -20.26 -13.70 -14.80
C ASN A 408 -19.14 -12.96 -14.04
N ILE A 409 -17.91 -13.02 -14.53
CA ILE A 409 -16.72 -12.50 -13.85
C ILE A 409 -16.10 -11.36 -14.66
N THR A 410 -16.13 -10.14 -14.12
CA THR A 410 -15.43 -8.99 -14.69
C THR A 410 -13.93 -9.05 -14.39
N ASN A 411 -13.14 -8.28 -15.14
CA ASN A 411 -11.72 -8.10 -14.83
C ASN A 411 -11.52 -7.42 -13.44
N GLY A 412 -10.30 -7.49 -12.93
CA GLY A 412 -9.92 -6.91 -11.64
C GLY A 412 -9.87 -5.38 -11.59
N LEU A 413 -10.14 -4.67 -12.69
CA LEU A 413 -10.13 -3.20 -12.77
C LEU A 413 -11.55 -2.58 -12.74
N THR A 414 -12.59 -3.42 -12.75
CA THR A 414 -13.98 -2.94 -12.84
C THR A 414 -14.55 -2.67 -11.45
N ILE A 415 -14.63 -3.70 -10.60
CA ILE A 415 -15.26 -3.62 -9.26
C ILE A 415 -14.44 -4.28 -8.13
N ASN A 416 -13.18 -4.65 -8.40
CA ASN A 416 -12.27 -5.21 -7.38
C ASN A 416 -10.85 -4.64 -7.56
N THR A 417 -10.78 -3.37 -7.94
CA THR A 417 -9.49 -2.72 -8.24
C THR A 417 -8.69 -2.57 -6.96
N SER A 418 -7.48 -3.13 -6.92
CA SER A 418 -6.60 -2.91 -5.78
C SER A 418 -6.08 -1.47 -5.76
N PRO A 419 -5.68 -0.93 -4.60
CA PRO A 419 -5.24 0.46 -4.51
C PRO A 419 -4.06 0.83 -5.44
N PRO A 420 -3.05 -0.04 -5.69
CA PRO A 420 -1.99 0.24 -6.66
C PRO A 420 -2.49 0.41 -8.11
N MET A 421 -3.57 -0.28 -8.48
CA MET A 421 -4.17 -0.21 -9.82
C MET A 421 -5.29 0.82 -9.93
N SER A 422 -5.62 1.49 -8.83
CA SER A 422 -6.73 2.43 -8.80
C SER A 422 -6.29 3.80 -9.29
N GLY A 423 -7.09 4.37 -10.20
CA GLY A 423 -6.95 5.74 -10.67
C GLY A 423 -8.23 6.56 -10.47
N PRO A 424 -8.22 7.83 -10.91
CA PRO A 424 -9.37 8.73 -10.75
C PRO A 424 -10.64 8.31 -11.50
N ASP A 425 -10.51 7.44 -12.51
CA ASP A 425 -11.64 6.95 -13.32
C ASP A 425 -12.10 5.55 -12.88
N THR A 426 -11.43 4.94 -11.90
CA THR A 426 -11.85 3.67 -11.30
C THR A 426 -13.22 3.83 -10.64
N LEU A 427 -14.16 2.92 -10.93
CA LEU A 427 -15.45 2.92 -10.25
C LEU A 427 -15.27 2.60 -8.75
N LEU A 428 -14.64 1.46 -8.46
CA LEU A 428 -14.56 0.92 -7.10
C LEU A 428 -13.17 0.36 -6.80
N THR A 429 -12.67 0.67 -5.59
CA THR A 429 -11.41 0.18 -5.04
C THR A 429 -11.65 -0.70 -3.83
N HIS A 430 -10.96 -1.84 -3.76
CA HIS A 430 -10.99 -2.77 -2.64
C HIS A 430 -9.62 -2.76 -1.92
N TYR A 431 -9.58 -2.31 -0.67
CA TYR A 431 -8.36 -2.10 0.12
C TYR A 431 -7.90 -3.37 0.85
N VAL A 432 -7.91 -4.49 0.13
CA VAL A 432 -7.52 -5.80 0.64
C VAL A 432 -6.04 -5.80 1.10
N GLY A 433 -5.77 -6.49 2.21
CA GLY A 433 -4.41 -6.77 2.67
C GLY A 433 -3.73 -5.66 3.50
N TRP A 434 -4.36 -4.49 3.69
CA TRP A 434 -3.78 -3.42 4.50
C TRP A 434 -4.19 -3.49 5.97
N GLY A 435 -3.27 -3.28 6.92
CA GLY A 435 -3.58 -3.13 8.35
C GLY A 435 -3.88 -1.68 8.74
N GLU A 436 -4.36 -1.46 9.97
CA GLU A 436 -4.41 -0.13 10.56
C GLU A 436 -3.02 0.34 11.02
N PRO A 437 -2.72 1.66 11.00
CA PRO A 437 -3.62 2.75 10.59
C PRO A 437 -3.68 3.00 9.07
N TYR A 438 -2.89 2.28 8.27
CA TYR A 438 -2.74 2.55 6.84
C TYR A 438 -4.05 2.42 6.06
N ARG A 439 -4.85 1.41 6.38
CA ARG A 439 -6.13 1.16 5.69
C ARG A 439 -7.07 2.36 5.81
N SER A 440 -7.35 2.83 7.03
CA SER A 440 -8.27 3.95 7.24
C SER A 440 -7.74 5.25 6.63
N ILE A 441 -6.45 5.55 6.79
CA ILE A 441 -5.82 6.75 6.23
C ILE A 441 -5.89 6.75 4.69
N TYR A 442 -5.61 5.60 4.08
CA TYR A 442 -5.60 5.47 2.63
C TYR A 442 -7.01 5.55 2.03
N MET A 443 -7.97 4.87 2.66
CA MET A 443 -9.39 5.02 2.33
C MET A 443 -9.84 6.47 2.44
N ALA A 444 -9.51 7.16 3.53
CA ALA A 444 -9.90 8.56 3.72
C ALA A 444 -9.26 9.50 2.69
N HIS A 445 -8.00 9.28 2.34
CA HIS A 445 -7.33 10.05 1.29
C HIS A 445 -8.07 9.94 -0.05
N HIS A 446 -8.39 8.71 -0.45
CA HIS A 446 -9.14 8.45 -1.67
C HIS A 446 -10.59 8.93 -1.61
N ASP A 447 -11.23 8.97 -0.43
CA ASP A 447 -12.56 9.53 -0.29
C ASP A 447 -12.59 11.03 -0.62
N VAL A 448 -11.61 11.79 -0.08
CA VAL A 448 -11.47 13.22 -0.36
C VAL A 448 -11.32 13.49 -1.86
N GLU A 449 -10.60 12.63 -2.58
CA GLU A 449 -10.49 12.72 -4.03
C GLU A 449 -11.81 12.39 -4.74
N SER A 450 -12.53 11.36 -4.28
CA SER A 450 -13.81 10.94 -4.86
C SER A 450 -14.88 12.04 -4.79
N GLN A 451 -14.84 12.87 -3.75
CA GLN A 451 -15.78 13.98 -3.54
C GLN A 451 -15.58 15.12 -4.56
N ARG A 452 -14.38 15.29 -5.11
CA ARG A 452 -14.08 16.33 -6.12
C ARG A 452 -14.69 16.02 -7.48
N ARG A 453 -15.16 14.80 -7.69
CA ARG A 453 -15.69 14.29 -8.97
C ARG A 453 -17.18 13.93 -8.90
N GLY A 454 -17.88 14.48 -7.91
CA GLY A 454 -19.33 14.41 -7.75
C GLY A 454 -20.06 15.56 -8.41
#